data_AF-A0A7W2SBU6-F1
#
_entry.id   AF-A0A7W2SBU6-F1
#
_cell.length_a   1.000
_cell.length_b   1.000
_cell.length_c   1.000
_cell.angle_alpha   90.00
_cell.angle_beta   90.00
_cell.angle_gamma   90.00
#
_symmetry.space_group_name_H-M   'P 1'
#
loop_
_entity.id
_entity.type
_entity.pdbx_description
1 polymer ?
#
loop_
_entity_poly.entity_id
_entity_poly.type
_entity_poly.pdbx_seq_one_letter_code
_entity_poly.pdbx_strand_id
1 'polypeptide(L)'
;MNDNQVATVADIEVSVVSDYLAQQSIEAEQQFVFSYTVTVTNNSDETVQLLSRYWLITDANGESSTVSGEGVIGQQPFIKAGQNFTYTSGCVLKSPLGNMQGHYHMQRKSAKLVQVAIPLFRLAKPNILN
;
A
#
# COMPACT_ATOMS: atom_id res chain seq x y z
N MET A 1 -15.02 6.95 -7.26
CA MET A 1 -14.69 5.58 -7.68
C MET A 1 -13.40 5.22 -6.97
N ASN A 2 -13.38 4.15 -6.20
CA ASN A 2 -12.15 3.69 -5.56
C ASN A 2 -11.36 2.94 -6.62
N ASP A 3 -10.28 3.54 -7.09
CA ASP A 3 -9.44 2.93 -8.11
C ASP A 3 -8.65 1.77 -7.49
N ASN A 4 -8.90 0.57 -7.98
CA ASN A 4 -8.09 -0.60 -7.65
C ASN A 4 -6.81 -0.58 -8.49
N GLN A 5 -5.68 -0.31 -7.87
CA GLN A 5 -4.38 -0.30 -8.54
C GLN A 5 -3.66 -1.61 -8.29
N VAL A 6 -3.01 -2.16 -9.33
CA VAL A 6 -2.37 -3.49 -9.27
C VAL A 6 -0.95 -3.42 -9.82
N ALA A 7 -0.01 -4.09 -9.17
CA ALA A 7 1.31 -4.41 -9.72
C ALA A 7 1.64 -5.88 -9.52
N THR A 8 2.33 -6.50 -10.49
CA THR A 8 2.73 -7.91 -10.43
C THR A 8 4.22 -8.04 -10.69
N VAL A 9 4.93 -8.70 -9.78
CA VAL A 9 6.37 -8.99 -9.91
C VAL A 9 6.63 -10.43 -9.47
N ALA A 10 7.28 -11.22 -10.32
CA ALA A 10 7.63 -12.62 -10.03
C ALA A 10 6.44 -13.43 -9.47
N ASP A 11 5.29 -13.33 -10.16
CA ASP A 11 4.03 -14.00 -9.84
C ASP A 11 3.42 -13.62 -8.48
N ILE A 12 3.87 -12.52 -7.89
CA ILE A 12 3.28 -11.93 -6.69
C ILE A 12 2.57 -10.66 -7.11
N GLU A 13 1.27 -10.63 -6.92
CA GLU A 13 0.40 -9.49 -7.24
C GLU A 13 0.13 -8.69 -5.97
N VAL A 14 0.22 -7.37 -6.07
CA VAL A 14 -0.16 -6.43 -5.01
C VAL A 14 -1.25 -5.55 -5.57
N SER A 15 -2.45 -5.64 -5.01
CA SER A 15 -3.57 -4.76 -5.30
C SER A 15 -3.86 -3.82 -4.14
N VAL A 16 -4.22 -2.58 -4.45
CA VAL A 16 -4.49 -1.55 -3.46
C VAL A 16 -5.78 -0.81 -3.79
N VAL A 17 -6.63 -0.69 -2.79
CA VAL A 17 -7.83 0.15 -2.81
C VAL A 17 -7.69 1.18 -1.69
N SER A 18 -7.93 2.45 -1.99
CA SER A 18 -7.88 3.54 -1.01
C SER A 18 -9.21 4.25 -0.87
N ASP A 19 -9.44 4.79 0.32
CA ASP A 19 -10.65 5.50 0.72
C ASP A 19 -10.32 6.75 1.53
N TYR A 20 -11.13 7.79 1.36
CA TYR A 20 -11.07 9.01 2.18
C TYR A 20 -12.01 8.89 3.39
N LEU A 21 -11.49 9.12 4.59
CA LEU A 21 -12.23 9.01 5.84
C LEU A 21 -12.69 10.39 6.33
N ALA A 22 -13.82 10.84 5.80
CA ALA A 22 -14.38 12.17 6.12
C ALA A 22 -14.60 12.39 7.63
N GLN A 23 -15.07 11.36 8.35
CA GLN A 23 -15.34 11.45 9.79
C GLN A 23 -14.08 11.58 10.66
N GLN A 24 -12.91 11.20 10.13
CA GLN A 24 -11.63 11.30 10.84
C GLN A 24 -10.80 12.49 10.36
N SER A 25 -11.26 13.19 9.33
CA SER A 25 -10.56 14.32 8.73
C SER A 25 -11.02 15.64 9.32
N ILE A 26 -10.08 16.56 9.52
CA ILE A 26 -10.34 17.92 9.97
C ILE A 26 -9.74 18.86 8.93
N GLU A 27 -10.53 19.19 7.91
CA GLU A 27 -10.05 19.94 6.74
C GLU A 27 -9.56 21.35 7.11
N ALA A 28 -10.21 21.98 8.10
CA ALA A 28 -9.81 23.29 8.62
C ALA A 28 -8.40 23.27 9.25
N GLU A 29 -7.94 22.10 9.69
CA GLU A 29 -6.60 21.87 10.25
C GLU A 29 -5.63 21.23 9.27
N GLN A 30 -6.00 21.13 7.97
CA GLN A 30 -5.21 20.43 6.97
C GLN A 30 -4.90 18.98 7.37
N GLN A 31 -5.89 18.28 7.94
CA GLN A 31 -5.76 16.85 8.29
C GLN A 31 -6.72 16.04 7.44
N PHE A 32 -6.20 15.42 6.37
CA PHE A 32 -6.95 14.55 5.48
C PHE A 32 -6.57 13.10 5.72
N VAL A 33 -7.49 12.32 6.30
CA VAL A 33 -7.24 10.93 6.68
C VAL A 33 -7.72 10.01 5.57
N PHE A 34 -6.85 9.08 5.19
CA PHE A 34 -7.12 8.05 4.20
C PHE A 34 -6.89 6.67 4.79
N SER A 35 -7.71 5.70 4.41
CA SER A 35 -7.40 4.28 4.56
C SER A 35 -6.95 3.69 3.23
N TYR A 36 -6.10 2.67 3.30
CA TYR A 36 -5.79 1.82 2.17
C TYR A 36 -5.84 0.35 2.59
N THR A 37 -6.46 -0.46 1.75
CA THR A 37 -6.49 -1.91 1.86
C THR A 37 -5.59 -2.49 0.79
N VAL A 38 -4.59 -3.25 1.22
CA VAL A 38 -3.67 -3.96 0.32
C VAL A 38 -4.00 -5.44 0.35
N THR A 39 -4.10 -6.06 -0.82
CA THR A 39 -4.14 -7.51 -0.98
C THR A 39 -2.89 -7.96 -1.72
N VAL A 40 -2.14 -8.86 -1.07
CA VAL A 40 -0.96 -9.50 -1.66
C VAL A 40 -1.34 -10.92 -2.03
N THR A 41 -1.38 -11.22 -3.33
CA THR A 41 -1.74 -12.53 -3.88
C THR A 41 -0.49 -13.23 -4.39
N ASN A 42 -0.23 -14.43 -3.87
CA ASN A 42 0.86 -15.27 -4.33
C ASN A 42 0.38 -16.24 -5.42
N ASN A 43 0.61 -15.88 -6.68
CA ASN A 43 0.32 -16.73 -7.84
C ASN A 43 1.50 -17.64 -8.23
N SER A 44 2.60 -17.63 -7.46
CA SER A 44 3.72 -18.54 -7.67
C SER A 44 3.42 -19.95 -7.13
N ASP A 45 4.33 -20.88 -7.41
CA ASP A 45 4.29 -22.27 -6.98
C ASP A 45 4.93 -22.53 -5.61
N GLU A 46 5.52 -21.52 -4.97
CA GLU A 46 6.15 -21.63 -3.66
C GLU A 46 5.61 -20.63 -2.64
N THR A 47 5.71 -20.97 -1.35
CA THR A 47 5.38 -20.04 -0.27
C THR A 47 6.34 -18.85 -0.29
N VAL A 48 5.81 -17.65 -0.08
CA VAL A 48 6.57 -16.41 0.09
C VAL A 48 6.31 -15.82 1.47
N GLN A 49 7.30 -15.17 2.06
CA GLN A 49 7.19 -14.42 3.30
C GLN A 49 7.41 -12.94 3.03
N LEU A 50 6.50 -12.08 3.49
CA LEU A 50 6.71 -10.63 3.49
C LEU A 50 7.61 -10.27 4.68
N LEU A 51 8.79 -9.70 4.40
CA LEU A 51 9.78 -9.38 5.43
C LEU A 51 9.74 -7.92 5.86
N SER A 52 9.67 -7.00 4.91
CA SER A 52 9.67 -5.56 5.18
C SER A 52 8.96 -4.79 4.07
N ARG A 53 8.63 -3.54 4.38
CA ARG A 53 7.99 -2.60 3.46
C ARG A 53 8.79 -1.31 3.36
N TYR A 54 8.71 -0.69 2.20
CA TYR A 54 9.10 0.68 1.94
C TYR A 54 7.92 1.40 1.29
N TRP A 55 7.63 2.60 1.76
CA TRP A 55 6.63 3.50 1.22
C TRP A 55 7.26 4.85 0.91
N LEU A 56 6.92 5.39 -0.26
CA LEU A 56 7.08 6.79 -0.62
C LEU A 56 5.69 7.41 -0.70
N ILE A 57 5.47 8.44 0.12
CA ILE A 57 4.21 9.18 0.22
C ILE A 57 4.49 10.57 -0.35
N THR A 58 3.72 11.00 -1.34
CA THR A 58 3.84 12.34 -1.94
C THR A 58 2.52 13.07 -1.80
N ASP A 59 2.54 14.18 -1.08
CA ASP A 59 1.42 15.10 -0.93
C ASP A 59 1.32 16.01 -2.18
N ALA A 60 0.12 16.46 -2.54
CA ALA A 60 -0.09 17.34 -3.69
C ALA A 60 0.60 18.72 -3.55
N ASN A 61 0.98 19.13 -2.34
CA ASN A 61 1.80 20.32 -2.12
C ASN A 61 3.29 20.14 -2.51
N GLY A 62 3.68 18.94 -2.95
CA GLY A 62 5.05 18.59 -3.34
C GLY A 62 5.93 18.06 -2.21
N GLU A 63 5.43 18.00 -0.97
CA GLU A 63 6.14 17.35 0.14
C GLU A 63 6.13 15.82 -0.04
N SER A 64 7.30 15.20 0.13
CA SER A 64 7.43 13.75 0.13
C SER A 64 7.99 13.24 1.46
N SER A 65 7.52 12.08 1.90
CA SER A 65 8.04 11.37 3.06
C SER A 65 8.19 9.88 2.77
N THR A 66 9.09 9.22 3.51
CA THR A 66 9.33 7.79 3.36
C THR A 66 9.05 7.06 4.66
N VAL A 67 8.39 5.91 4.57
CA VAL A 67 8.15 5.04 5.72
C VAL A 67 8.71 3.66 5.40
N SER A 68 9.59 3.14 6.26
CA SER A 68 10.15 1.80 6.12
C SER A 68 10.05 1.05 7.45
N GLY A 69 9.97 -0.27 7.38
CA GLY A 69 9.97 -1.10 8.57
C GLY A 69 9.69 -2.56 8.30
N GLU A 70 9.87 -3.38 9.33
CA GLU A 70 9.59 -4.81 9.25
C GLU A 70 8.09 -5.09 9.12
N GLY A 71 7.80 -6.09 8.30
CA GLY A 71 6.46 -6.59 8.06
C GLY A 71 5.46 -5.55 7.58
N VAL A 72 4.20 -5.87 7.81
CA VAL A 72 3.03 -5.02 7.64
C VAL A 72 2.15 -5.22 8.85
N ILE A 73 1.57 -4.15 9.41
CA ILE A 73 0.70 -4.21 10.61
C ILE A 73 1.27 -5.04 11.79
N GLY A 74 2.60 -5.04 11.96
CA GLY A 74 3.28 -5.82 12.99
C GLY A 74 3.47 -7.31 12.67
N GLN A 75 3.23 -7.74 11.43
CA GLN A 75 3.29 -9.13 10.99
C GLN A 75 4.20 -9.31 9.78
N GLN A 76 4.89 -10.46 9.71
CA GLN A 76 5.63 -10.93 8.54
C GLN A 76 4.92 -12.17 7.95
N PRO A 77 3.81 -11.99 7.22
CA PRO A 77 2.96 -13.09 6.80
C PRO A 77 3.67 -14.05 5.85
N PHE A 78 3.43 -15.34 6.04
CA PHE A 78 3.70 -16.39 5.06
C PHE A 78 2.48 -16.60 4.18
N ILE A 79 2.63 -16.38 2.88
CA ILE A 79 1.58 -16.50 1.88
C ILE A 79 1.88 -17.73 1.03
N LYS A 80 1.10 -18.80 1.21
CA LYS A 80 1.27 -20.04 0.43
C LYS A 80 0.92 -19.82 -1.05
N ALA A 81 1.39 -20.71 -1.91
CA ALA A 81 1.01 -20.75 -3.31
C ALA A 81 -0.52 -20.74 -3.46
N GLY A 82 -1.03 -19.85 -4.33
CA GLY A 82 -2.46 -19.66 -4.60
C GLY A 82 -3.24 -18.95 -3.49
N GLN A 83 -2.58 -18.50 -2.41
CA GLN A 83 -3.23 -17.77 -1.32
C GLN A 83 -2.97 -16.27 -1.38
N ASN A 84 -3.78 -15.52 -0.63
CA ASN A 84 -3.62 -14.08 -0.45
C ASN A 84 -3.52 -13.70 1.03
N PHE A 85 -2.96 -12.52 1.26
CA PHE A 85 -2.96 -11.85 2.54
C PHE A 85 -3.47 -10.42 2.35
N THR A 86 -4.48 -10.04 3.12
CA THR A 86 -5.11 -8.71 3.02
C THR A 86 -4.99 -7.98 4.35
N TYR A 87 -4.64 -6.70 4.29
CA TYR A 87 -4.60 -5.84 5.45
C TYR A 87 -5.04 -4.40 5.12
N THR A 88 -5.53 -3.69 6.13
CA THR A 88 -5.92 -2.28 6.03
C THR A 88 -5.06 -1.44 6.98
N SER A 89 -4.63 -0.27 6.52
CA SER A 89 -3.89 0.71 7.31
C SER A 89 -4.29 2.13 6.88
N GLY A 90 -3.76 3.15 7.56
CA GLY A 90 -4.10 4.55 7.31
C GLY A 90 -2.88 5.42 6.97
N CYS A 91 -3.16 6.58 6.39
CA CYS A 91 -2.22 7.67 6.16
C CYS A 91 -2.94 9.01 6.37
N VAL A 92 -2.21 10.02 6.84
CA VAL A 92 -2.71 11.40 6.96
C VAL A 92 -1.89 12.28 6.03
N LEU A 93 -2.58 13.06 5.19
CA LEU A 93 -1.98 14.07 4.33
C LEU A 93 -2.41 15.47 4.76
N LYS A 94 -1.63 16.47 4.35
CA LYS A 94 -1.95 17.89 4.52
C LYS A 94 -2.83 18.44 3.41
N SER A 95 -2.81 17.80 2.25
CA SER A 95 -3.68 18.14 1.12
C SER A 95 -4.79 17.11 0.91
N PRO A 96 -5.91 17.49 0.26
CA PRO A 96 -6.98 16.56 -0.09
C PRO A 96 -6.57 15.57 -1.20
N LEU A 97 -5.37 15.71 -1.77
CA LEU A 97 -4.82 14.90 -2.84
C LEU A 97 -3.38 14.52 -2.51
N GLY A 98 -3.00 13.30 -2.86
CA GLY A 98 -1.62 12.82 -2.87
C GLY A 98 -1.53 11.46 -3.55
N ASN A 99 -0.38 10.83 -3.43
CA ASN A 99 -0.15 9.48 -3.91
C ASN A 99 0.82 8.72 -3.02
N MET A 100 0.71 7.39 -3.08
CA MET A 100 1.62 6.48 -2.40
C MET A 100 2.11 5.43 -3.38
N GLN A 101 3.35 5.03 -3.21
CA GLN A 101 3.98 3.93 -3.95
C GLN A 101 5.06 3.30 -3.08
N GLY A 102 5.57 2.14 -3.49
CA GLY A 102 6.60 1.50 -2.69
C GLY A 102 6.97 0.11 -3.17
N HIS A 103 7.50 -0.68 -2.25
CA HIS A 103 7.79 -2.09 -2.49
C HIS A 103 7.82 -2.88 -1.17
N TYR A 104 7.58 -4.18 -1.30
CA TYR A 104 7.88 -5.16 -0.27
C TYR A 104 9.19 -5.86 -0.58
N HIS A 105 9.96 -6.15 0.46
CA HIS A 105 10.96 -7.21 0.41
C HIS A 105 10.32 -8.50 0.86
N MET A 106 10.42 -9.52 0.01
CA MET A 106 9.86 -10.83 0.26
C MET A 106 10.95 -11.89 0.13
N GLN A 107 10.78 -12.99 0.84
CA GLN A 107 11.63 -14.17 0.71
C GLN A 107 10.78 -15.36 0.27
N ARG A 108 11.22 -16.01 -0.80
CA ARG A 108 10.69 -17.29 -1.26
C ARG A 108 11.17 -18.41 -0.34
N LYS A 109 10.44 -19.53 -0.29
CA LYS A 109 10.85 -20.72 0.50
C LYS A 109 12.25 -21.22 0.12
N SER A 110 12.66 -21.02 -1.13
CA SER A 110 14.03 -21.24 -1.64
C SER A 110 15.11 -20.30 -1.07
N ALA A 111 14.78 -19.42 -0.12
CA ALA A 111 15.59 -18.34 0.44
C ALA A 111 15.93 -17.20 -0.53
N LYS A 112 15.47 -17.24 -1.79
CA LYS A 112 15.61 -16.16 -2.76
C LYS A 112 14.84 -14.93 -2.33
N LEU A 113 15.50 -13.77 -2.32
CA LEU A 113 14.87 -12.47 -2.09
C LEU A 113 14.22 -11.94 -3.38
N VAL A 114 13.05 -11.35 -3.22
CA VAL A 114 12.29 -10.71 -4.28
C VAL A 114 11.80 -9.36 -3.77
N GLN A 115 12.01 -8.31 -4.57
CA GLN A 115 11.41 -7.01 -4.34
C GLN A 115 10.12 -6.93 -5.17
N VAL A 116 8.97 -6.80 -4.51
CA VAL A 116 7.66 -6.73 -5.16
C VAL A 116 7.15 -5.31 -5.10
N ALA A 117 6.84 -4.72 -6.25
CA ALA A 117 6.36 -3.35 -6.32
C ALA A 117 4.96 -3.23 -5.70
N ILE A 118 4.72 -2.11 -5.02
CA ILE A 118 3.39 -1.64 -4.67
C ILE A 118 3.04 -0.57 -5.72
N PRO A 119 1.93 -0.70 -6.46
CA PRO A 119 1.60 0.24 -7.52
C PRO A 119 1.48 1.66 -6.99
N LEU A 120 1.72 2.65 -7.85
CA LEU A 120 1.37 4.03 -7.55
C LEU A 120 -0.16 4.14 -7.47
N PHE A 121 -0.68 4.52 -6.32
CA PHE A 121 -2.11 4.79 -6.14
C PHE A 121 -2.35 6.18 -5.57
N ARG A 122 -3.52 6.72 -5.92
CA ARG A 122 -3.93 8.07 -5.56
C ARG A 122 -4.70 8.05 -4.25
N LEU A 123 -4.36 8.98 -3.36
CA LEU A 123 -5.19 9.34 -2.22
C LEU A 123 -5.95 10.61 -2.60
N ALA A 124 -7.28 10.56 -2.71
CA ALA A 124 -8.07 11.71 -3.10
C ALA A 124 -9.40 11.78 -2.34
N LYS A 125 -9.70 12.93 -1.76
CA LYS A 125 -11.07 13.25 -1.34
C LYS A 125 -11.98 13.18 -2.59
N PRO A 126 -13.16 12.56 -2.50
CA PRO A 126 -14.11 12.53 -3.61
C PRO A 126 -14.48 13.95 -4.09
N ASN A 127 -14.72 14.11 -5.39
CA ASN A 127 -15.22 15.34 -6.02
C ASN A 127 -14.31 16.59 -5.87
N ILE A 128 -12.98 16.42 -5.83
CA ILE A 128 -12.02 17.54 -5.80
C ILE A 128 -11.95 18.33 -7.11
N LEU A 129 -12.17 17.69 -8.26
CA LEU A 129 -12.12 18.33 -9.57
C LEU A 129 -13.55 18.55 -10.06
N ASN A 130 -13.99 19.81 -10.06
CA ASN A 130 -15.15 20.29 -10.81
C ASN A 130 -14.67 21.07 -12.04
#